data_AF-A0A7J6M0L5-F1
#
_entry.id   AF-A0A7J6M0L5-F1
#
_cell.length_a   1.000
_cell.length_b   1.000
_cell.length_c   1.000
_cell.angle_alpha   90.00
_cell.angle_beta   90.00
_cell.angle_gamma   90.00
#
_symmetry.space_group_name_H-M   'P 1'
#
loop_
_entity.id
_entity.type
_entity.pdbx_description
1 polymer ?
#
loop_
_entity_poly.entity_id
_entity_poly.type
_entity_poly.pdbx_seq_one_letter_code
_entity_poly.pdbx_strand_id
1 'polypeptide(L)'
;MARAEIIAQDSFGKFGPESSRMAISTDSRRGSAVSEARAIDEFEDESEVRGTLYFSAPVEVLPRTQRTADLLASKAAERQRRREEAAALRRQKEEEEAQRRLREQEAKKLKLLMKQRQKEEEQRKREEEEQRKQLEGGLDKILAQLHQNTSNVQAVTLAGIDIGSVRLRLLCNALIANRSCTTITLARKCLSDEDGVSLSAMLEVNRTLEYVDLEGNALGPSTARRLGQVLVGNNSLKYLNLRDNDLTSSGNDQDAVAELCRGLDVNESLMVLLLGRNNITSVGGEHLLEYARNQRTRENCPPHPVTLDVMENSLTVEQMRDLQAIVDANAADLHSRRVLERNERLTMQEAHDDTREWLEAVEKERIDVYGIENRRNERVRGSFEEWKLEVENRKSEETRIQEELMREAEERKDARKGKKKGKKK
;
A
#
# COMPACT_ATOMS: atom_id res chain seq x y z
N MET A 1 -77.14 -13.05 -13.49
CA MET A 1 -77.68 -13.44 -14.80
C MET A 1 -76.63 -14.30 -15.48
N ALA A 2 -76.99 -15.57 -15.70
CA ALA A 2 -76.44 -16.61 -16.59
C ALA A 2 -74.90 -16.86 -16.59
N ARG A 3 -74.34 -17.96 -16.03
CA ARG A 3 -74.40 -19.42 -16.40
C ARG A 3 -73.86 -19.68 -17.82
N ALA A 4 -73.05 -20.70 -18.14
CA ALA A 4 -72.68 -21.98 -17.50
C ALA A 4 -71.36 -22.50 -18.12
N GLU A 5 -70.52 -23.23 -17.38
CA GLU A 5 -70.29 -24.69 -17.42
C GLU A 5 -69.40 -25.18 -18.59
N ILE A 6 -68.14 -25.58 -18.33
CA ILE A 6 -67.64 -26.94 -17.98
C ILE A 6 -67.92 -27.97 -19.09
N ILE A 7 -66.88 -28.67 -19.56
CA ILE A 7 -66.70 -30.14 -19.57
C ILE A 7 -65.76 -30.57 -20.70
N ALA A 8 -64.67 -31.21 -20.30
CA ALA A 8 -63.79 -32.01 -21.12
C ALA A 8 -64.47 -33.33 -21.52
N GLN A 9 -64.20 -33.83 -22.72
CA GLN A 9 -64.30 -35.26 -23.00
C GLN A 9 -63.38 -35.66 -24.15
N ASP A 10 -62.41 -36.53 -23.80
CA ASP A 10 -61.77 -37.47 -24.70
C ASP A 10 -62.81 -38.38 -25.34
N SER A 11 -62.68 -38.67 -26.64
CA SER A 11 -62.86 -40.02 -27.19
C SER A 11 -62.59 -40.10 -28.70
N PHE A 12 -61.62 -40.96 -29.02
CA PHE A 12 -61.63 -41.95 -30.10
C PHE A 12 -62.08 -41.54 -31.52
N GLY A 13 -61.07 -41.42 -32.37
CA GLY A 13 -60.91 -42.34 -33.50
C GLY A 13 -61.32 -41.79 -34.86
N LYS A 14 -60.37 -41.81 -35.81
CA LYS A 14 -60.40 -42.71 -36.97
C LYS A 14 -59.31 -42.34 -37.99
N PHE A 15 -58.61 -43.41 -38.42
CA PHE A 15 -57.99 -43.63 -39.74
C PHE A 15 -57.03 -42.57 -40.33
N GLY A 16 -55.74 -42.94 -40.33
CA GLY A 16 -55.06 -43.36 -41.57
C GLY A 16 -54.53 -42.27 -42.51
N PRO A 17 -53.37 -42.49 -43.15
CA PRO A 17 -52.47 -41.43 -43.59
C PRO A 17 -52.63 -41.11 -45.09
N GLU A 18 -52.25 -39.90 -45.52
CA GLU A 18 -51.57 -39.73 -46.80
C GLU A 18 -50.90 -38.36 -46.95
N SER A 19 -49.60 -38.43 -47.28
CA SER A 19 -48.79 -37.55 -48.12
C SER A 19 -49.31 -36.15 -48.48
N SER A 20 -48.52 -35.10 -48.18
CA SER A 20 -47.89 -34.23 -49.20
C SER A 20 -47.16 -33.03 -48.58
N ARG A 21 -45.89 -32.86 -48.96
CA ARG A 21 -45.08 -31.66 -48.71
C ARG A 21 -45.34 -30.62 -49.81
N MET A 22 -45.64 -29.39 -49.40
CA MET A 22 -45.32 -28.12 -50.08
C MET A 22 -44.98 -27.11 -48.97
N ALA A 23 -43.81 -26.46 -48.97
CA ALA A 23 -43.52 -25.15 -49.58
C ALA A 23 -44.29 -24.01 -48.85
N ILE A 24 -43.80 -22.80 -48.56
CA ILE A 24 -42.91 -21.84 -49.26
C ILE A 24 -42.48 -20.74 -48.25
N SER A 25 -41.38 -20.05 -48.57
CA SER A 25 -41.11 -18.61 -48.31
C SER A 25 -40.32 -18.29 -47.02
N THR A 26 -39.39 -17.33 -47.00
CA THR A 26 -39.27 -16.08 -47.76
C THR A 26 -37.82 -15.67 -48.04
N ASP A 27 -37.67 -14.85 -49.07
CA ASP A 27 -36.46 -14.27 -49.63
C ASP A 27 -36.22 -12.80 -49.17
N SER A 28 -35.03 -12.30 -49.50
CA SER A 28 -34.52 -10.92 -49.60
C SER A 28 -33.77 -10.36 -48.37
N ARG A 29 -32.56 -9.77 -48.49
CA ARG A 29 -32.13 -8.81 -49.52
C ARG A 29 -30.61 -8.48 -49.49
N ARG A 30 -30.11 -8.08 -50.69
CA ARG A 30 -28.85 -7.36 -51.08
C ARG A 30 -27.62 -8.26 -51.28
N GLY A 31 -27.00 -8.42 -52.46
CA GLY A 31 -26.83 -7.54 -53.66
C GLY A 31 -25.61 -6.61 -53.45
N SER A 32 -24.61 -6.45 -54.34
CA SER A 32 -24.51 -6.64 -55.79
C SER A 32 -23.06 -6.41 -56.28
N ALA A 33 -22.82 -6.78 -57.56
CA ALA A 33 -21.74 -6.40 -58.50
C ALA A 33 -20.52 -7.36 -58.50
N VAL A 34 -20.10 -7.98 -59.62
CA VAL A 34 -19.88 -7.50 -61.01
C VAL A 34 -19.93 -8.77 -61.94
N SER A 35 -20.91 -8.99 -62.84
CA SER A 35 -20.98 -8.67 -64.31
C SER A 35 -19.65 -8.89 -65.08
N GLU A 36 -19.51 -9.55 -66.23
CA GLU A 36 -20.36 -9.84 -67.40
C GLU A 36 -19.57 -10.89 -68.25
N ALA A 37 -20.17 -12.00 -68.70
CA ALA A 37 -20.91 -12.19 -69.95
C ALA A 37 -20.02 -12.50 -71.19
N ARG A 38 -20.14 -13.74 -71.70
CA ARG A 38 -20.70 -14.12 -73.04
C ARG A 38 -19.64 -14.18 -74.15
N ALA A 39 -19.64 -15.09 -75.13
CA ALA A 39 -20.67 -16.02 -75.64
C ALA A 39 -20.05 -16.95 -76.72
N ILE A 40 -20.61 -18.17 -76.89
CA ILE A 40 -20.99 -18.87 -78.15
C ILE A 40 -19.79 -19.34 -79.05
N ASP A 41 -19.69 -20.54 -79.65
CA ASP A 41 -20.68 -21.53 -80.10
C ASP A 41 -20.13 -22.97 -80.19
N GLU A 42 -21.10 -23.88 -80.29
CA GLU A 42 -21.13 -25.24 -80.87
C GLU A 42 -19.96 -25.72 -81.75
N PHE A 43 -19.60 -27.01 -81.61
CA PHE A 43 -19.56 -27.98 -82.71
C PHE A 43 -19.42 -29.40 -82.15
N GLU A 44 -20.31 -30.30 -82.59
CA GLU A 44 -20.20 -31.75 -82.45
C GLU A 44 -18.92 -32.26 -83.11
N ASP A 45 -18.23 -33.23 -82.51
CA ASP A 45 -17.68 -34.32 -83.31
C ASP A 45 -17.49 -35.61 -82.53
N GLU A 46 -17.80 -36.68 -83.24
CA GLU A 46 -17.88 -38.06 -82.81
C GLU A 46 -16.50 -38.67 -82.49
N SER A 47 -16.54 -39.80 -81.78
CA SER A 47 -15.57 -40.89 -81.88
C SER A 47 -14.15 -40.66 -81.36
N GLU A 48 -13.83 -41.31 -80.23
CA GLU A 48 -12.63 -42.15 -80.15
C GLU A 48 -12.73 -43.06 -78.92
N VAL A 49 -13.25 -44.27 -79.13
CA VAL A 49 -12.96 -45.42 -78.28
C VAL A 49 -11.47 -45.75 -78.46
N ARG A 50 -10.59 -45.01 -77.78
CA ARG A 50 -9.19 -45.41 -77.63
C ARG A 50 -9.13 -46.43 -76.50
N GLY A 51 -9.07 -47.71 -76.88
CA GLY A 51 -8.78 -48.79 -75.96
C GLY A 51 -7.52 -48.48 -75.15
N THR A 52 -7.69 -48.19 -73.86
CA THR A 52 -6.59 -48.16 -72.91
C THR A 52 -6.06 -49.57 -72.75
N LEU A 53 -5.07 -49.92 -73.56
CA LEU A 53 -4.25 -51.12 -73.36
C LEU A 53 -3.60 -51.01 -71.98
N TYR A 54 -4.12 -51.77 -71.01
CA TYR A 54 -3.45 -51.99 -69.75
C TYR A 54 -2.19 -52.81 -70.05
N PHE A 55 -1.05 -52.12 -70.16
CA PHE A 55 0.25 -52.78 -70.15
C PHE A 55 0.49 -53.31 -68.73
N SER A 56 0.05 -54.54 -68.46
CA SER A 56 0.41 -55.25 -67.24
C SER A 56 1.92 -55.46 -67.27
N ALA A 57 2.62 -54.98 -66.24
CA ALA A 57 4.06 -55.13 -66.12
C ALA A 57 4.47 -56.60 -66.37
N PRO A 58 5.57 -56.87 -67.10
CA PRO A 58 5.99 -58.23 -67.44
C PRO A 58 6.13 -59.06 -66.16
N VAL A 59 5.28 -60.10 -66.05
CA VAL A 59 5.31 -61.03 -64.92
C VAL A 59 6.42 -62.04 -65.20
N GLU A 60 7.50 -61.94 -64.44
CA GLU A 60 8.61 -62.89 -64.46
C GLU A 60 8.10 -64.25 -63.95
N VAL A 61 7.85 -65.20 -64.86
CA VAL A 61 7.37 -66.55 -64.50
C VAL A 61 8.55 -67.41 -64.07
N LEU A 62 8.83 -67.43 -62.76
CA LEU A 62 9.88 -68.26 -62.16
C LEU A 62 9.45 -69.74 -62.08
N PRO A 63 10.35 -70.73 -62.30
CA PRO A 63 10.02 -72.16 -62.20
C PRO A 63 9.54 -72.54 -60.80
N ARG A 64 8.51 -73.41 -60.67
CA ARG A 64 7.93 -73.83 -59.37
C ARG A 64 8.86 -74.80 -58.61
N THR A 65 9.77 -74.26 -57.80
CA THR A 65 10.67 -75.02 -56.91
C THR A 65 10.62 -74.43 -55.50
N GLN A 66 10.95 -75.21 -54.45
CA GLN A 66 10.96 -74.69 -53.06
C GLN A 66 11.82 -73.42 -52.92
N ARG A 67 12.97 -73.37 -53.61
CA ARG A 67 13.89 -72.23 -53.61
C ARG A 67 13.30 -70.96 -54.24
N THR A 68 12.40 -71.07 -55.22
CA THR A 68 11.74 -69.90 -55.83
C THR A 68 10.55 -69.41 -55.01
N ALA A 69 9.87 -70.31 -54.28
CA ALA A 69 8.83 -69.94 -53.31
C ALA A 69 9.42 -69.13 -52.15
N ASP A 70 10.55 -69.55 -51.59
CA ASP A 70 11.24 -68.83 -50.52
C ASP A 70 11.76 -67.46 -50.97
N LEU A 71 12.24 -67.36 -52.21
CA LEU A 71 12.73 -66.10 -52.78
C LEU A 71 11.60 -65.10 -53.06
N LEU A 72 10.43 -65.58 -53.48
CA LEU A 72 9.22 -64.77 -53.64
C LEU A 72 8.64 -64.35 -52.28
N ALA A 73 8.63 -65.24 -51.29
CA ALA A 73 8.20 -64.94 -49.92
C ALA A 73 9.12 -63.90 -49.26
N SER A 74 10.44 -64.02 -49.42
CA SER A 74 11.42 -63.05 -48.93
C SER A 74 11.27 -61.68 -49.61
N LYS A 75 11.10 -61.64 -50.95
CA LYS A 75 10.81 -60.39 -51.68
C LYS A 75 9.45 -59.78 -51.29
N ALA A 76 8.44 -60.59 -51.01
CA ALA A 76 7.13 -60.11 -50.55
C ALA A 76 7.23 -59.53 -49.13
N ALA A 77 7.95 -60.20 -48.23
CA ALA A 77 8.22 -59.71 -46.88
C ALA A 77 9.05 -58.41 -46.89
N GLU A 78 10.06 -58.29 -47.77
CA GLU A 78 10.83 -57.05 -47.94
C GLU A 78 9.96 -55.90 -48.50
N ARG A 79 9.10 -56.19 -49.49
CA ARG A 79 8.13 -55.20 -50.00
C ARG A 79 7.12 -54.79 -48.93
N GLN A 80 6.72 -55.70 -48.05
CA GLN A 80 5.80 -55.43 -46.96
C GLN A 80 6.46 -54.58 -45.88
N ARG A 81 7.69 -54.89 -45.47
CA ARG A 81 8.50 -54.04 -44.58
C ARG A 81 8.69 -52.64 -45.14
N ARG A 82 9.07 -52.50 -46.43
CA ARG A 82 9.21 -51.18 -47.07
C ARG A 82 7.88 -50.40 -47.12
N ARG A 83 6.75 -51.09 -47.27
CA ARG A 83 5.41 -50.47 -47.22
C ARG A 83 5.05 -50.02 -45.80
N GLU A 84 5.36 -50.82 -44.80
CA GLU A 84 5.13 -50.51 -43.39
C GLU A 84 6.02 -49.36 -42.92
N GLU A 85 7.31 -49.35 -43.29
CA GLU A 85 8.24 -48.24 -43.05
C GLU A 85 7.78 -46.95 -43.75
N ALA A 86 7.35 -47.04 -45.01
CA ALA A 86 6.81 -45.89 -45.74
C ALA A 86 5.49 -45.38 -45.14
N ALA A 87 4.64 -46.26 -44.63
CA ALA A 87 3.39 -45.90 -43.95
C ALA A 87 3.66 -45.27 -42.57
N ALA A 88 4.64 -45.79 -41.82
CA ALA A 88 5.07 -45.22 -40.54
C ALA A 88 5.67 -43.82 -40.73
N LEU A 89 6.50 -43.62 -41.76
CA LEU A 89 7.06 -42.31 -42.08
C LEU A 89 5.98 -41.29 -42.49
N ARG A 90 4.92 -41.74 -43.20
CA ARG A 90 3.78 -40.88 -43.54
C ARG A 90 2.99 -40.49 -42.29
N ARG A 91 2.71 -41.44 -41.39
CA ARG A 91 2.04 -41.16 -40.11
C ARG A 91 2.82 -40.17 -39.24
N GLN A 92 4.14 -40.35 -39.13
CA GLN A 92 4.99 -39.40 -38.41
C GLN A 92 4.94 -37.99 -39.01
N LYS A 93 5.00 -37.86 -40.34
CA LYS A 93 4.87 -36.56 -41.01
C LYS A 93 3.49 -35.93 -40.81
N GLU A 94 2.43 -36.72 -40.86
CA GLU A 94 1.06 -36.24 -40.60
C GLU A 94 0.87 -35.80 -39.15
N GLU A 95 1.43 -36.52 -38.18
CA GLU A 95 1.43 -36.16 -36.76
C GLU A 95 2.23 -34.88 -36.48
N GLU A 96 3.43 -34.74 -37.07
CA GLU A 96 4.23 -33.52 -36.97
C GLU A 96 3.52 -32.31 -37.60
N GLU A 97 2.88 -32.50 -38.75
CA GLU A 97 2.12 -31.44 -39.42
C GLU A 97 0.87 -31.05 -38.62
N ALA A 98 0.18 -32.03 -38.02
CA ALA A 98 -0.96 -31.78 -37.12
C ALA A 98 -0.53 -31.01 -35.86
N GLN A 99 0.60 -31.38 -35.24
CA GLN A 99 1.15 -30.63 -34.11
C GLN A 99 1.55 -29.21 -34.49
N ARG A 100 2.13 -29.01 -35.68
CA ARG A 100 2.47 -27.67 -36.19
C ARG A 100 1.22 -26.81 -36.38
N ARG A 101 0.14 -27.37 -36.95
CA ARG A 101 -1.14 -26.67 -37.11
C ARG A 101 -1.77 -26.29 -35.77
N LEU A 102 -1.70 -27.16 -34.76
CA LEU A 102 -2.20 -26.87 -33.42
C LEU A 102 -1.42 -25.72 -32.76
N ARG A 103 -0.09 -25.76 -32.78
CA ARG A 103 0.76 -24.68 -32.27
C ARG A 103 0.51 -23.36 -32.99
N GLU A 104 0.27 -23.40 -34.30
CA GLU A 104 -0.05 -22.20 -35.07
C GLU A 104 -1.43 -21.62 -34.71
N GLN A 105 -2.43 -22.46 -34.45
CA GLN A 105 -3.74 -22.03 -33.94
C GLN A 105 -3.63 -21.42 -32.54
N GLU A 106 -2.88 -22.05 -31.63
CA GLU A 106 -2.62 -21.53 -30.29
C GLU A 106 -1.88 -20.19 -30.34
N ALA A 107 -0.84 -20.07 -31.18
CA ALA A 107 -0.11 -18.82 -31.37
C ALA A 107 -1.00 -17.71 -31.97
N LYS A 108 -1.90 -18.05 -32.90
CA LYS A 108 -2.89 -17.10 -33.45
C LYS A 108 -3.87 -16.63 -32.37
N LYS A 109 -4.38 -17.55 -31.53
CA LYS A 109 -5.25 -17.20 -30.39
C LYS A 109 -4.53 -16.30 -29.38
N LEU A 110 -3.28 -16.63 -29.03
CA LEU A 110 -2.48 -15.83 -28.10
C LEU A 110 -2.21 -14.43 -28.65
N LYS A 111 -1.86 -14.31 -29.94
CA LYS A 111 -1.66 -13.01 -30.60
C LYS A 111 -2.95 -12.17 -30.62
N LEU A 112 -4.10 -12.79 -30.88
CA LEU A 112 -5.39 -12.10 -30.85
C LEU A 112 -5.69 -11.58 -29.45
N LEU A 113 -5.50 -12.41 -28.42
CA LEU A 113 -5.70 -12.05 -27.02
C LEU A 113 -4.75 -10.91 -26.59
N MET A 114 -3.47 -10.97 -26.97
CA MET A 114 -2.51 -9.89 -26.71
C MET A 114 -2.93 -8.59 -27.40
N LYS A 115 -3.40 -8.66 -28.65
CA LYS A 115 -3.90 -7.49 -29.39
C LYS A 115 -5.18 -6.92 -28.78
N GLN A 116 -6.07 -7.75 -28.26
CA GLN A 116 -7.25 -7.30 -27.51
C GLN A 116 -6.83 -6.58 -26.23
N ARG A 117 -5.96 -7.20 -25.42
CA ARG A 117 -5.44 -6.58 -24.19
C ARG A 117 -4.73 -5.26 -24.44
N GLN A 118 -3.90 -5.18 -25.49
CA GLN A 118 -3.24 -3.92 -25.88
C GLN A 118 -4.25 -2.85 -26.31
N LYS A 119 -5.28 -3.22 -27.08
CA LYS A 119 -6.35 -2.27 -27.45
C LYS A 119 -7.14 -1.81 -26.23
N GLU A 120 -7.46 -2.70 -25.30
CA GLU A 120 -8.13 -2.35 -24.04
C GLU A 120 -7.27 -1.43 -23.18
N GLU A 121 -5.96 -1.71 -23.04
CA GLU A 121 -5.02 -0.85 -22.32
C GLU A 121 -4.85 0.52 -23.00
N GLU A 122 -4.73 0.57 -24.33
CA GLU A 122 -4.62 1.83 -25.08
C GLU A 122 -5.91 2.65 -25.01
N GLN A 123 -7.06 1.99 -25.15
CA GLN A 123 -8.36 2.65 -25.02
C GLN A 123 -8.53 3.21 -23.60
N ARG A 124 -8.20 2.41 -22.59
CA ARG A 124 -8.19 2.85 -21.18
C ARG A 124 -7.26 4.04 -20.95
N LYS A 125 -6.05 4.05 -21.54
CA LYS A 125 -5.13 5.19 -21.46
C LYS A 125 -5.67 6.45 -22.16
N ARG A 126 -6.31 6.31 -23.33
CA ARG A 126 -6.92 7.44 -24.05
C ARG A 126 -8.11 8.01 -23.29
N GLU A 127 -8.97 7.15 -22.76
CA GLU A 127 -10.09 7.55 -21.89
C GLU A 127 -9.56 8.24 -20.62
N GLU A 128 -8.48 7.73 -20.02
CA GLU A 128 -7.80 8.39 -18.89
C GLU A 128 -7.25 9.78 -19.26
N GLU A 129 -6.67 9.95 -20.45
CA GLU A 129 -6.11 11.23 -20.91
C GLU A 129 -7.19 12.25 -21.34
N GLU A 130 -8.27 11.79 -21.98
CA GLU A 130 -9.43 12.62 -22.33
C GLU A 130 -10.16 13.08 -21.07
N GLN A 131 -10.37 12.19 -20.10
CA GLN A 131 -10.95 12.57 -18.81
C GLN A 131 -10.02 13.49 -18.02
N ARG A 132 -8.68 13.32 -18.14
CA ARG A 132 -7.68 14.25 -17.62
C ARG A 132 -7.76 15.63 -18.27
N LYS A 133 -8.16 15.73 -19.54
CA LYS A 133 -8.40 17.02 -20.21
C LYS A 133 -9.77 17.62 -19.85
N GLN A 134 -10.77 16.78 -19.59
CA GLN A 134 -12.10 17.18 -19.13
C GLN A 134 -12.17 17.46 -17.61
N LEU A 135 -11.08 17.23 -16.88
CA LEU A 135 -10.96 17.44 -15.44
C LEU A 135 -10.90 18.94 -15.07
N GLU A 136 -11.67 19.80 -15.73
CA GLU A 136 -11.85 21.19 -15.30
C GLU A 136 -12.62 21.24 -13.97
N GLY A 137 -11.88 21.31 -12.85
CA GLY A 137 -12.47 21.36 -11.52
C GLY A 137 -11.46 21.22 -10.37
N GLY A 138 -11.95 21.30 -9.13
CA GLY A 138 -11.14 21.31 -7.90
C GLY A 138 -10.21 20.11 -7.71
N LEU A 139 -10.45 18.97 -8.38
CA LEU A 139 -9.58 17.79 -8.30
C LEU A 139 -8.20 18.01 -8.92
N ASP A 140 -8.08 18.77 -10.00
CA ASP A 140 -6.78 19.06 -10.62
C ASP A 140 -5.86 19.85 -9.70
N LYS A 141 -6.44 20.76 -8.91
CA LYS A 141 -5.70 21.50 -7.88
C LYS A 141 -5.19 20.56 -6.79
N ILE A 142 -6.03 19.63 -6.34
CA ILE A 142 -5.66 18.62 -5.33
C ILE A 142 -4.58 17.70 -5.88
N LEU A 143 -4.72 17.20 -7.11
CA LEU A 143 -3.71 16.37 -7.75
C LEU A 143 -2.39 17.14 -7.91
N ALA A 144 -2.41 18.38 -8.38
CA ALA A 144 -1.21 19.20 -8.49
C ALA A 144 -0.52 19.41 -7.13
N GLN A 145 -1.29 19.68 -6.07
CA GLN A 145 -0.77 19.80 -4.70
C GLN A 145 -0.17 18.49 -4.18
N LEU A 146 -0.82 17.35 -4.45
CA LEU A 146 -0.31 16.03 -4.10
C LEU A 146 1.00 15.71 -4.82
N HIS A 147 1.15 16.08 -6.09
CA HIS A 147 2.40 15.89 -6.83
C HIS A 147 3.52 16.81 -6.35
N GLN A 148 3.19 18.01 -5.87
CA GLN A 148 4.18 18.97 -5.37
C GLN A 148 4.74 18.59 -4.00
N ASN A 149 4.23 17.53 -3.34
CA ASN A 149 4.68 17.05 -2.02
C ASN A 149 4.81 18.18 -0.99
N THR A 150 3.97 19.21 -1.10
CA THR A 150 4.00 20.32 -0.17
C THR A 150 3.55 19.83 1.20
N SER A 151 4.31 20.16 2.24
CA SER A 151 4.07 19.80 3.64
C SER A 151 2.73 20.30 4.21
N ASN A 152 2.02 21.15 3.46
CA ASN A 152 0.75 21.75 3.88
C ASN A 152 -0.49 20.89 3.61
N VAL A 153 -0.43 19.88 2.73
CA VAL A 153 -1.59 19.01 2.47
C VAL A 153 -1.53 17.79 3.38
N GLN A 154 -1.87 18.00 4.65
CA GLN A 154 -1.98 16.90 5.62
C GLN A 154 -3.31 16.14 5.45
N ALA A 155 -4.37 16.81 5.00
CA ALA A 155 -5.68 16.23 4.79
C ALA A 155 -6.27 16.56 3.42
N VAL A 156 -6.66 15.51 2.68
CA VAL A 156 -7.37 15.62 1.40
C VAL A 156 -8.84 15.23 1.62
N THR A 157 -9.71 16.23 1.59
CA THR A 157 -11.17 16.03 1.63
C THR A 157 -11.75 16.25 0.24
N LEU A 158 -12.43 15.24 -0.29
CA LEU A 158 -13.01 15.29 -1.63
C LEU A 158 -14.53 15.49 -1.61
N ALA A 159 -15.07 16.09 -0.55
CA ALA A 159 -16.50 16.37 -0.41
C ALA A 159 -17.03 17.16 -1.61
N GLY A 160 -18.17 16.73 -2.16
CA GLY A 160 -18.81 17.38 -3.33
C GLY A 160 -18.13 17.15 -4.70
N ILE A 161 -16.99 16.45 -4.77
CA ILE A 161 -16.37 16.07 -6.06
C ILE A 161 -16.80 14.66 -6.44
N ASP A 162 -17.32 14.48 -7.65
CA ASP A 162 -17.63 13.15 -8.18
C ASP A 162 -16.35 12.45 -8.67
N ILE A 163 -16.07 11.28 -8.08
CA ILE A 163 -14.87 10.49 -8.32
C ILE A 163 -15.30 9.21 -9.01
N GLY A 164 -15.36 9.23 -10.34
CA GLY A 164 -15.42 8.00 -11.11
C GLY A 164 -14.13 7.18 -10.94
N SER A 165 -14.19 5.89 -11.29
CA SER A 165 -13.09 4.93 -11.13
C SER A 165 -11.76 5.40 -11.74
N VAL A 166 -11.80 6.13 -12.85
CA VAL A 166 -10.61 6.70 -13.49
C VAL A 166 -9.97 7.80 -12.64
N ARG A 167 -10.77 8.72 -12.09
CA ARG A 167 -10.31 9.79 -11.21
C ARG A 167 -9.73 9.22 -9.93
N LEU A 168 -10.33 8.15 -9.40
CA LEU A 168 -9.80 7.44 -8.25
C LEU A 168 -8.41 6.86 -8.54
N ARG A 169 -8.21 6.22 -9.68
CA ARG A 169 -6.88 5.69 -10.05
C ARG A 169 -5.82 6.79 -10.17
N LEU A 170 -6.17 7.93 -10.75
CA LEU A 170 -5.27 9.09 -10.80
C LEU A 170 -4.92 9.60 -9.40
N LEU A 171 -5.89 9.66 -8.50
CA LEU A 171 -5.69 10.00 -7.11
C LEU A 171 -4.79 8.98 -6.40
N CYS A 172 -5.05 7.68 -6.56
CA CYS A 172 -4.22 6.61 -6.01
C CYS A 172 -2.77 6.75 -6.46
N ASN A 173 -2.53 6.95 -7.76
CA ASN A 173 -1.18 7.14 -8.30
C ASN A 173 -0.47 8.36 -7.70
N ALA A 174 -1.19 9.46 -7.53
CA ALA A 174 -0.63 10.65 -6.87
C ALA A 174 -0.29 10.39 -5.39
N LEU A 175 -1.12 9.63 -4.67
CA LEU A 175 -0.92 9.29 -3.27
C LEU A 175 0.23 8.30 -3.04
N ILE A 176 0.50 7.39 -3.98
CA ILE A 176 1.65 6.47 -3.90
C ILE A 176 2.97 7.26 -3.83
N ALA A 177 3.09 8.32 -4.65
CA ALA A 177 4.28 9.16 -4.68
C ALA A 177 4.32 10.18 -3.53
N ASN A 178 3.17 10.43 -2.89
CA ASN A 178 3.05 11.45 -1.88
C ASN A 178 3.57 10.98 -0.51
N ARG A 179 4.29 11.86 0.18
CA ARG A 179 4.84 11.60 1.53
C ARG A 179 4.38 12.56 2.62
N SER A 180 3.54 13.55 2.29
CA SER A 180 3.07 14.57 3.22
C SER A 180 1.60 14.38 3.65
N CYS A 181 0.80 13.70 2.83
CA CYS A 181 -0.60 13.44 3.09
C CYS A 181 -0.76 12.32 4.11
N THR A 182 -1.47 12.63 5.19
CA THR A 182 -1.76 11.69 6.28
C THR A 182 -3.23 11.31 6.34
N THR A 183 -4.13 12.15 5.81
CA THR A 183 -5.58 11.96 5.91
C THR A 183 -6.26 12.02 4.55
N ILE A 184 -7.14 11.07 4.27
CA ILE A 184 -7.97 11.05 3.07
C ILE A 184 -9.43 10.70 3.40
N THR A 185 -10.35 11.50 2.85
CA THR A 185 -11.80 11.29 2.98
C THR A 185 -12.45 11.08 1.62
N LEU A 186 -12.93 9.86 1.40
CA LEU A 186 -13.67 9.40 0.22
C LEU A 186 -15.06 8.87 0.59
N ALA A 187 -15.68 9.44 1.62
CA ALA A 187 -17.02 9.07 2.03
C ALA A 187 -18.07 9.42 0.96
N ARG A 188 -19.03 8.51 0.75
CA ARG A 188 -20.19 8.65 -0.13
C ARG A 188 -19.82 9.05 -1.56
N LYS A 189 -18.91 8.29 -2.15
CA LYS A 189 -18.41 8.47 -3.53
C LYS A 189 -18.86 7.39 -4.49
N CYS A 190 -19.75 6.50 -4.08
CA CYS A 190 -20.26 5.40 -4.89
C CYS A 190 -19.13 4.53 -5.48
N LEU A 191 -18.04 4.35 -4.72
CA LEU A 191 -16.93 3.52 -5.16
C LEU A 191 -17.37 2.06 -5.24
N SER A 192 -16.99 1.39 -6.32
CA SER A 192 -17.25 -0.03 -6.54
C SER A 192 -16.25 -0.92 -5.78
N ASP A 193 -16.51 -2.23 -5.74
CA ASP A 193 -15.57 -3.20 -5.14
C ASP A 193 -14.22 -3.23 -5.88
N GLU A 194 -14.19 -3.03 -7.20
CA GLU A 194 -12.94 -2.95 -7.97
C GLU A 194 -12.12 -1.69 -7.62
N ASP A 195 -12.82 -0.59 -7.36
CA ASP A 195 -12.23 0.67 -6.92
C ASP A 195 -11.62 0.53 -5.52
N GLY A 196 -12.30 -0.20 -4.62
CA GLY A 196 -11.79 -0.56 -3.30
C GLY A 196 -10.53 -1.43 -3.35
N VAL A 197 -10.47 -2.41 -4.25
CA VAL A 197 -9.25 -3.20 -4.49
C VAL A 197 -8.10 -2.31 -4.98
N SER A 198 -8.40 -1.36 -5.87
CA SER A 198 -7.41 -0.38 -6.36
C SER A 198 -6.89 0.54 -5.25
N LEU A 199 -7.76 0.99 -4.36
CA LEU A 199 -7.39 1.76 -3.16
C LEU A 199 -6.53 0.93 -2.21
N SER A 200 -6.88 -0.33 -1.99
CA SER A 200 -6.13 -1.24 -1.14
C SER A 200 -4.71 -1.45 -1.68
N ALA A 201 -4.55 -1.62 -2.99
CA ALA A 201 -3.24 -1.71 -3.62
C ALA A 201 -2.39 -0.43 -3.45
N MET A 202 -3.02 0.75 -3.41
CA MET A 202 -2.32 1.99 -3.08
C MET A 202 -1.86 2.02 -1.63
N LEU A 203 -2.72 1.59 -0.69
CA LEU A 203 -2.40 1.50 0.74
C LEU A 203 -1.29 0.48 1.04
N GLU A 204 -1.10 -0.53 0.20
CA GLU A 204 0.02 -1.49 0.32
C GLU A 204 1.38 -0.80 0.20
N VAL A 205 1.46 0.19 -0.69
CA VAL A 205 2.70 0.90 -1.02
C VAL A 205 2.85 2.18 -0.19
N ASN A 206 1.76 2.91 0.05
CA ASN A 206 1.81 4.16 0.80
C ASN A 206 2.06 3.90 2.29
N ARG A 207 3.04 4.61 2.87
CA ARG A 207 3.46 4.49 4.29
C ARG A 207 3.27 5.78 5.08
N THR A 208 2.46 6.71 4.57
CA THR A 208 2.27 8.04 5.19
C THR A 208 0.83 8.29 5.58
N LEU A 209 -0.13 7.64 4.93
CA LEU A 209 -1.53 7.72 5.28
C LEU A 209 -1.77 7.05 6.63
N GLU A 210 -2.38 7.83 7.53
CA GLU A 210 -2.77 7.44 8.88
C GLU A 210 -4.29 7.36 9.02
N TYR A 211 -5.05 8.18 8.29
CA TYR A 211 -6.51 8.28 8.40
C TYR A 211 -7.17 8.11 7.03
N VAL A 212 -7.99 7.07 6.90
CA VAL A 212 -8.72 6.75 5.67
C VAL A 212 -10.20 6.59 5.98
N ASP A 213 -11.03 7.42 5.36
CA ASP A 213 -12.49 7.37 5.48
C ASP A 213 -13.15 6.96 4.16
N LEU A 214 -13.79 5.79 4.16
CA LEU A 214 -14.48 5.15 3.02
C LEU A 214 -15.97 4.90 3.32
N GLU A 215 -16.57 5.64 4.25
CA GLU A 215 -17.97 5.44 4.62
C GLU A 215 -18.94 5.59 3.43
N GLY A 216 -19.96 4.74 3.35
CA GLY A 216 -21.09 4.95 2.44
C GLY A 216 -20.73 4.69 0.97
N ASN A 217 -19.87 3.72 0.71
CA ASN A 217 -19.49 3.28 -0.63
C ASN A 217 -20.05 1.88 -0.92
N ALA A 218 -19.87 1.38 -2.15
CA ALA A 218 -20.30 0.04 -2.55
C ALA A 218 -19.11 -0.93 -2.53
N LEU A 219 -18.30 -0.88 -1.46
CA LEU A 219 -17.20 -1.81 -1.26
C LEU A 219 -17.73 -3.19 -0.91
N GLY A 220 -17.11 -4.23 -1.48
CA GLY A 220 -17.52 -5.61 -1.35
C GLY A 220 -16.49 -6.51 -0.68
N PRO A 221 -16.68 -7.84 -0.75
CA PRO A 221 -15.80 -8.81 -0.12
C PRO A 221 -14.40 -8.85 -0.71
N SER A 222 -14.22 -8.53 -1.99
CA SER A 222 -12.88 -8.49 -2.60
C SER A 222 -12.03 -7.41 -1.95
N THR A 223 -12.63 -6.25 -1.68
CA THR A 223 -11.98 -5.16 -0.96
C THR A 223 -11.62 -5.57 0.47
N ALA A 224 -12.53 -6.18 1.22
CA ALA A 224 -12.26 -6.65 2.60
C ALA A 224 -11.07 -7.63 2.66
N ARG A 225 -11.03 -8.63 1.78
CA ARG A 225 -9.90 -9.59 1.71
C ARG A 225 -8.59 -8.89 1.39
N ARG A 226 -8.61 -7.97 0.40
CA ARG A 226 -7.40 -7.24 0.02
C ARG A 226 -6.92 -6.32 1.13
N LEU A 227 -7.82 -5.63 1.83
CA LEU A 227 -7.48 -4.83 3.00
C LEU A 227 -6.85 -5.67 4.11
N GLY A 228 -7.37 -6.87 4.39
CA GLY A 228 -6.75 -7.81 5.32
C GLY A 228 -5.29 -8.10 4.98
N GLN A 229 -4.99 -8.40 3.72
CA GLN A 229 -3.62 -8.63 3.25
C GLN A 229 -2.74 -7.38 3.37
N VAL A 230 -3.28 -6.21 3.06
CA VAL A 230 -2.55 -4.93 3.11
C VAL A 230 -2.20 -4.54 4.54
N LEU A 231 -3.10 -4.79 5.50
CA LEU A 231 -2.90 -4.48 6.91
C LEU A 231 -1.75 -5.28 7.53
N VAL A 232 -1.46 -6.50 7.04
CA VAL A 232 -0.27 -7.26 7.50
C VAL A 232 1.02 -6.48 7.29
N GLY A 233 1.10 -5.73 6.18
CA GLY A 233 2.31 -5.01 5.80
C GLY A 233 2.30 -3.53 6.18
N ASN A 234 1.15 -2.88 6.33
CA ASN A 234 1.03 -1.44 6.51
C ASN A 234 1.06 -1.03 7.99
N ASN A 235 2.10 -0.33 8.42
CA ASN A 235 2.25 0.14 9.81
C ASN A 235 2.00 1.64 9.98
N SER A 236 1.47 2.33 8.97
CA SER A 236 1.17 3.78 9.05
C SER A 236 -0.29 4.05 9.37
N LEU A 237 -1.20 3.18 8.91
CA LEU A 237 -2.63 3.38 9.05
C LEU A 237 -3.08 3.22 10.51
N LYS A 238 -3.74 4.25 11.06
CA LYS A 238 -4.25 4.30 12.44
C LYS A 238 -5.78 4.31 12.51
N TYR A 239 -6.44 4.84 11.48
CA TYR A 239 -7.89 4.96 11.41
C TYR A 239 -8.40 4.50 10.04
N LEU A 240 -9.37 3.59 10.07
CA LEU A 240 -10.05 3.08 8.89
C LEU A 240 -11.56 3.05 9.12
N ASN A 241 -12.29 3.87 8.36
CA ASN A 241 -13.76 3.86 8.36
C ASN A 241 -14.28 3.13 7.13
N LEU A 242 -14.95 2.00 7.36
CA LEU A 242 -15.63 1.18 6.35
C LEU A 242 -17.14 1.10 6.63
N ARG A 243 -17.71 2.00 7.44
CA ARG A 243 -19.14 1.99 7.75
C ARG A 243 -19.98 2.12 6.48
N ASP A 244 -21.17 1.52 6.45
CA ASP A 244 -22.14 1.69 5.36
C ASP A 244 -21.56 1.19 4.01
N ASN A 245 -20.97 -0.01 4.02
CA ASN A 245 -20.46 -0.73 2.86
C ASN A 245 -21.04 -2.16 2.84
N ASP A 246 -20.91 -2.92 1.75
CA ASP A 246 -21.42 -4.30 1.68
C ASP A 246 -20.29 -5.34 1.64
N LEU A 247 -19.40 -5.27 2.63
CA LEU A 247 -18.16 -6.09 2.67
C LEU A 247 -18.38 -7.60 2.68
N THR A 248 -19.60 -8.07 2.93
CA THR A 248 -19.94 -9.51 2.97
C THR A 248 -20.84 -9.95 1.82
N SER A 249 -21.06 -9.10 0.80
CA SER A 249 -22.00 -9.38 -0.29
C SER A 249 -23.37 -9.78 0.27
N SER A 250 -23.94 -8.90 1.09
CA SER A 250 -25.21 -9.05 1.79
C SER A 250 -25.24 -10.26 2.72
N GLY A 251 -24.14 -10.52 3.42
CA GLY A 251 -24.02 -11.57 4.43
C GLY A 251 -23.53 -12.93 3.91
N ASN A 252 -23.34 -13.10 2.60
CA ASN A 252 -22.99 -14.39 1.99
C ASN A 252 -21.50 -14.76 2.14
N ASP A 253 -20.61 -13.78 2.20
CA ASP A 253 -19.16 -13.96 2.19
C ASP A 253 -18.53 -13.45 3.48
N GLN A 254 -18.74 -14.20 4.57
CA GLN A 254 -18.17 -13.88 5.89
C GLN A 254 -16.67 -14.18 5.97
N ASP A 255 -16.14 -15.01 5.05
CA ASP A 255 -14.71 -15.29 4.95
C ASP A 255 -13.90 -14.02 4.69
N ALA A 256 -14.50 -13.03 4.01
CA ALA A 256 -13.89 -11.73 3.81
C ALA A 256 -13.59 -10.99 5.13
N VAL A 257 -14.46 -11.12 6.13
CA VAL A 257 -14.25 -10.57 7.48
C VAL A 257 -13.17 -11.37 8.21
N ALA A 258 -13.14 -12.70 8.05
CA ALA A 258 -12.09 -13.54 8.64
C ALA A 258 -10.70 -13.17 8.12
N GLU A 259 -10.54 -12.92 6.81
CA GLU A 259 -9.26 -12.44 6.25
C GLU A 259 -8.89 -11.05 6.76
N LEU A 260 -9.88 -10.16 6.93
CA LEU A 260 -9.64 -8.86 7.55
C LEU A 260 -9.13 -9.02 8.99
N CYS A 261 -9.76 -9.88 9.80
CA CYS A 261 -9.32 -10.20 11.17
C CYS A 261 -7.89 -10.76 11.22
N ARG A 262 -7.51 -11.65 10.29
CA ARG A 262 -6.13 -12.16 10.22
C ARG A 262 -5.11 -11.07 9.91
N GLY A 263 -5.48 -10.10 9.07
CA GLY A 263 -4.66 -8.93 8.82
C GLY A 263 -4.46 -8.07 10.06
N LEU A 264 -5.55 -7.84 10.79
CA LEU A 264 -5.56 -7.10 12.05
C LEU A 264 -4.78 -7.83 13.15
N ASP A 265 -4.68 -9.16 13.10
CA ASP A 265 -3.88 -9.94 14.03
C ASP A 265 -2.39 -9.69 13.92
N VAL A 266 -1.90 -9.21 12.78
CA VAL A 266 -0.48 -8.86 12.61
C VAL A 266 -0.26 -7.36 12.72
N ASN A 267 -1.28 -6.57 12.40
CA ASN A 267 -1.18 -5.12 12.40
C ASN A 267 -1.14 -4.53 13.82
N GLU A 268 -0.11 -3.72 14.09
CA GLU A 268 0.05 -3.04 15.39
C GLU A 268 -0.21 -1.53 15.31
N SER A 269 -0.56 -1.00 14.13
CA SER A 269 -0.73 0.45 13.94
C SER A 269 -2.19 0.90 13.98
N LEU A 270 -3.13 0.03 13.60
CA LEU A 270 -4.53 0.37 13.46
C LEU A 270 -5.21 0.46 14.83
N MET A 271 -5.60 1.67 15.20
CA MET A 271 -6.24 1.96 16.47
C MET A 271 -7.76 1.99 16.37
N VAL A 272 -8.31 2.46 15.24
CA VAL A 272 -9.75 2.64 15.07
C VAL A 272 -10.20 1.96 13.78
N LEU A 273 -11.16 1.05 13.92
CA LEU A 273 -11.80 0.35 12.81
C LEU A 273 -13.32 0.47 12.94
N LEU A 274 -13.96 1.06 11.94
CA LEU A 274 -15.42 1.18 11.90
C LEU A 274 -15.99 0.25 10.82
N LEU A 275 -16.76 -0.74 11.25
CA LEU A 275 -17.41 -1.79 10.43
C LEU A 275 -18.94 -1.75 10.55
N GLY A 276 -19.53 -0.67 11.04
CA GLY A 276 -20.99 -0.59 11.17
C GLY A 276 -21.71 -0.69 9.81
N ARG A 277 -22.91 -1.27 9.78
CA ARG A 277 -23.69 -1.50 8.53
C ARG A 277 -22.89 -2.18 7.41
N ASN A 278 -22.34 -3.36 7.67
CA ASN A 278 -21.58 -4.18 6.70
C ASN A 278 -22.18 -5.57 6.44
N ASN A 279 -23.43 -5.78 6.87
CA ASN A 279 -24.12 -7.07 6.80
C ASN A 279 -23.33 -8.22 7.44
N ILE A 280 -22.51 -7.92 8.46
CA ILE A 280 -21.77 -8.93 9.21
C ILE A 280 -22.78 -9.75 10.01
N THR A 281 -22.78 -11.07 9.79
CA THR A 281 -23.69 -12.00 10.49
C THR A 281 -23.04 -12.54 11.76
N SER A 282 -23.74 -13.40 12.49
CA SER A 282 -23.18 -14.06 13.69
C SER A 282 -21.86 -14.79 13.42
N VAL A 283 -21.69 -15.38 12.23
CA VAL A 283 -20.44 -16.09 11.86
C VAL A 283 -19.27 -15.10 11.73
N GLY A 284 -19.46 -13.97 11.04
CA GLY A 284 -18.45 -12.91 10.98
C GLY A 284 -18.16 -12.30 12.36
N GLY A 285 -19.17 -12.24 13.22
CA GLY A 285 -19.05 -11.84 14.62
C GLY A 285 -18.16 -12.75 15.45
N GLU A 286 -18.22 -14.07 15.24
CA GLU A 286 -17.34 -15.03 15.93
C GLU A 286 -15.87 -14.79 15.55
N HIS A 287 -15.57 -14.53 14.29
CA HIS A 287 -14.20 -14.20 13.86
C HIS A 287 -13.69 -12.89 14.48
N LEU A 288 -14.55 -11.88 14.62
CA LEU A 288 -14.19 -10.63 15.31
C LEU A 288 -13.94 -10.86 16.81
N LEU A 289 -14.73 -11.73 17.44
CA LEU A 289 -14.55 -12.10 18.85
C LEU A 289 -13.27 -12.89 19.08
N GLU A 290 -12.99 -13.86 18.22
CA GLU A 290 -11.76 -14.66 18.28
C GLU A 290 -10.54 -13.75 18.16
N TYR A 291 -10.54 -12.85 17.18
CA TYR A 291 -9.54 -11.80 17.04
C TYR A 291 -9.38 -10.96 18.32
N ALA A 292 -10.48 -10.38 18.83
CA ALA A 292 -10.45 -9.51 20.00
C ALA A 292 -9.95 -10.23 21.27
N ARG A 293 -10.27 -11.53 21.43
CA ARG A 293 -9.79 -12.36 22.53
C ARG A 293 -8.30 -12.70 22.39
N ASN A 294 -7.83 -13.02 21.19
CA ASN A 294 -6.43 -13.36 20.93
C ASN A 294 -5.49 -12.19 21.26
N GLN A 295 -5.88 -10.96 20.93
CA GLN A 295 -5.09 -9.76 21.25
C GLN A 295 -4.78 -9.62 22.75
N ARG A 296 -5.72 -9.97 23.63
CA ARG A 296 -5.52 -9.89 25.09
C ARG A 296 -4.55 -10.92 25.65
N THR A 297 -4.34 -12.03 24.96
CA THR A 297 -3.41 -13.08 25.42
C THR A 297 -1.95 -12.77 25.09
N ARG A 298 -1.68 -11.76 24.26
CA ARG A 298 -0.33 -11.39 23.85
C ARG A 298 0.33 -10.51 24.90
N GLU A 299 1.32 -11.06 25.59
CA GLU A 299 2.21 -10.29 26.47
C GLU A 299 2.97 -9.24 25.64
N ASN A 300 2.99 -7.99 26.12
CA ASN A 300 3.75 -6.85 25.56
C ASN A 300 3.26 -6.19 24.25
N CYS A 301 2.16 -6.64 23.64
CA CYS A 301 1.57 -5.89 22.52
C CYS A 301 0.64 -4.78 23.05
N PRO A 302 0.56 -3.59 22.42
CA PRO A 302 -0.48 -2.63 22.77
C PRO A 302 -1.85 -3.15 22.31
N PRO A 303 -2.92 -2.92 23.07
CA PRO A 303 -4.24 -3.44 22.71
C PRO A 303 -4.78 -2.72 21.47
N HIS A 304 -5.01 -3.47 20.39
CA HIS A 304 -5.55 -2.97 19.13
C HIS A 304 -6.71 -3.84 18.63
N PRO A 305 -7.72 -3.26 17.95
CA PRO A 305 -8.01 -1.83 17.89
C PRO A 305 -8.56 -1.32 19.24
N VAL A 306 -8.28 -0.06 19.52
CA VAL A 306 -8.77 0.69 20.69
C VAL A 306 -10.25 1.06 20.51
N THR A 307 -10.72 1.12 19.27
CA THR A 307 -12.12 1.39 18.95
C THR A 307 -12.52 0.50 17.78
N LEU A 308 -13.47 -0.41 18.03
CA LEU A 308 -14.10 -1.24 17.01
C LEU A 308 -15.60 -0.95 17.04
N ASP A 309 -16.11 -0.32 15.98
CA ASP A 309 -17.54 -0.13 15.80
C ASP A 309 -18.10 -1.22 14.90
N VAL A 310 -19.02 -2.02 15.43
CA VAL A 310 -19.73 -3.07 14.68
C VAL A 310 -21.25 -2.86 14.73
N MET A 311 -21.69 -1.65 15.07
CA MET A 311 -23.11 -1.32 15.23
C MET A 311 -23.90 -1.52 13.93
N GLU A 312 -25.18 -1.87 14.06
CA GLU A 312 -26.09 -2.04 12.92
C GLU A 312 -25.65 -3.14 11.93
N ASN A 313 -25.02 -4.20 12.45
CA ASN A 313 -24.80 -5.47 11.78
C ASN A 313 -25.78 -6.55 12.29
N SER A 314 -25.80 -7.71 11.65
CA SER A 314 -26.64 -8.87 12.03
C SER A 314 -25.96 -9.77 13.07
N LEU A 315 -25.40 -9.16 14.12
CA LEU A 315 -24.71 -9.83 15.24
C LEU A 315 -25.71 -10.21 16.34
N THR A 316 -25.37 -11.21 17.16
CA THR A 316 -26.17 -11.48 18.36
C THR A 316 -25.87 -10.47 19.46
N VAL A 317 -26.84 -10.23 20.35
CA VAL A 317 -26.69 -9.28 21.47
C VAL A 317 -25.53 -9.68 22.40
N GLU A 318 -25.32 -10.98 22.59
CA GLU A 318 -24.21 -11.51 23.39
C GLU A 318 -22.86 -11.18 22.73
N GLN A 319 -22.74 -11.40 21.42
CA GLN A 319 -21.51 -11.07 20.68
C GLN A 319 -21.19 -9.57 20.73
N MET A 320 -22.20 -8.71 20.58
CA MET A 320 -22.02 -7.27 20.68
C MET A 320 -21.56 -6.84 22.08
N ARG A 321 -22.12 -7.44 23.14
CA ARG A 321 -21.71 -7.15 24.53
C ARG A 321 -20.28 -7.59 24.81
N ASP A 322 -19.92 -8.79 24.38
CA ASP A 322 -18.57 -9.32 24.56
C ASP A 322 -17.54 -8.48 23.80
N LEU A 323 -17.82 -8.11 22.54
CA LEU A 323 -16.96 -7.22 21.76
C LEU A 323 -16.81 -5.86 22.43
N GLN A 324 -17.91 -5.23 22.86
CA GLN A 324 -17.86 -3.94 23.53
C GLN A 324 -17.06 -4.02 24.83
N ALA A 325 -17.25 -5.07 25.64
CA ALA A 325 -16.50 -5.26 26.88
C ALA A 325 -14.98 -5.40 26.63
N ILE A 326 -14.58 -6.09 25.56
CA ILE A 326 -13.16 -6.20 25.19
C ILE A 326 -12.62 -4.84 24.73
N VAL A 327 -13.35 -4.11 23.90
CA VAL A 327 -12.95 -2.78 23.40
C VAL A 327 -12.83 -1.77 24.55
N ASP A 328 -13.79 -1.72 25.47
CA ASP A 328 -13.76 -0.84 26.63
C ASP A 328 -12.55 -1.12 27.52
N ALA A 329 -12.23 -2.39 27.69
CA ALA A 329 -11.07 -2.77 28.48
C ALA A 329 -9.74 -2.49 27.77
N ASN A 330 -9.66 -2.67 26.45
CA ASN A 330 -8.52 -2.24 25.63
C ASN A 330 -8.29 -0.72 25.75
N ALA A 331 -9.36 0.07 25.72
CA ALA A 331 -9.31 1.52 25.91
C ALA A 331 -8.85 1.90 27.34
N ALA A 332 -9.32 1.19 28.36
CA ALA A 332 -8.90 1.38 29.75
C ALA A 332 -7.41 1.04 29.97
N ASP A 333 -6.92 -0.04 29.36
CA ASP A 333 -5.50 -0.44 29.42
C ASP A 333 -4.61 0.62 28.75
N LEU A 334 -5.01 1.11 27.57
CA LEU A 334 -4.28 2.19 26.89
C LEU A 334 -4.29 3.48 27.72
N HIS A 335 -5.43 3.84 28.31
CA HIS A 335 -5.53 5.01 29.17
C HIS A 335 -4.59 4.89 30.39
N SER A 336 -4.58 3.73 31.03
CA SER A 336 -3.72 3.45 32.19
C SER A 336 -2.23 3.56 31.83
N ARG A 337 -1.81 3.02 30.67
CA ARG A 337 -0.44 3.17 30.16
C ARG A 337 -0.07 4.64 29.93
N ARG A 338 -0.95 5.43 29.30
CA ARG A 338 -0.72 6.87 29.07
C ARG A 338 -0.61 7.67 30.37
N VAL A 339 -1.40 7.31 31.40
CA VAL A 339 -1.31 7.93 32.73
C VAL A 339 0.03 7.60 33.37
N LEU A 340 0.50 6.35 33.29
CA LEU A 340 1.81 5.94 33.79
C LEU A 340 2.94 6.71 33.10
N GLU A 341 2.97 6.74 31.76
CA GLU A 341 3.97 7.50 30.99
C GLU A 341 3.96 8.99 31.34
N ARG A 342 2.78 9.58 31.54
CA ARG A 342 2.66 10.98 31.96
C ARG A 342 3.25 11.18 33.36
N ASN A 343 2.95 10.28 34.30
CA ASN A 343 3.47 10.35 35.66
C ASN A 343 4.99 10.21 35.66
N GLU A 344 5.57 9.31 34.87
CA GLU A 344 7.02 9.17 34.72
C GLU A 344 7.68 10.43 34.16
N ARG A 345 7.03 11.10 33.18
CA ARG A 345 7.54 12.38 32.66
C ARG A 345 7.51 13.47 33.72
N LEU A 346 6.47 13.50 34.55
CA LEU A 346 6.36 14.46 35.65
C LEU A 346 7.41 14.20 36.73
N THR A 347 7.63 12.95 37.15
CA THR A 347 8.68 12.63 38.13
C THR A 347 10.08 12.95 37.61
N MET A 348 10.33 12.76 36.31
CA MET A 348 11.59 13.15 35.68
C MET A 348 11.76 14.68 35.64
N GLN A 349 10.68 15.44 35.43
CA GLN A 349 10.70 16.90 35.49
C GLN A 349 10.95 17.38 36.92
N GLU A 350 10.25 16.84 37.90
CA GLU A 350 10.44 17.14 39.32
C GLU A 350 11.89 16.86 39.76
N ALA A 351 12.42 15.69 39.43
CA ALA A 351 13.82 15.35 39.75
C ALA A 351 14.83 16.28 39.05
N HIS A 352 14.54 16.71 37.82
CA HIS A 352 15.38 17.66 37.10
C HIS A 352 15.34 19.05 37.76
N ASP A 353 14.17 19.51 38.18
CA ASP A 353 13.99 20.80 38.84
C ASP A 353 14.63 20.80 40.24
N ASP A 354 14.48 19.74 41.02
CA ASP A 354 15.19 19.54 42.30
C ASP A 354 16.71 19.63 42.13
N THR A 355 17.24 18.97 41.08
CA THR A 355 18.68 19.00 40.77
C THR A 355 19.14 20.41 40.41
N ARG A 356 18.32 21.13 39.64
CA ARG A 356 18.60 22.52 39.25
C ARG A 356 18.61 23.44 40.46
N GLU A 357 17.60 23.37 41.32
CA GLU A 357 17.53 24.19 42.54
C GLU A 357 18.72 23.92 43.47
N TRP A 358 19.10 22.65 43.61
CA TRP A 358 20.30 22.27 44.37
C TRP A 358 21.58 22.89 43.79
N LEU A 359 21.77 22.84 42.47
CA LEU A 359 22.92 23.47 41.80
C LEU A 359 22.93 24.99 41.98
N GLU A 360 21.78 25.65 41.86
CA GLU A 360 21.65 27.10 42.08
C GLU A 360 21.99 27.46 43.54
N ALA A 361 21.58 26.66 44.52
CA ALA A 361 21.92 26.85 45.92
C ALA A 361 23.43 26.68 46.19
N VAL A 362 24.05 25.63 45.65
CA VAL A 362 25.50 25.38 45.78
C VAL A 362 26.31 26.51 45.14
N GLU A 363 25.89 27.01 43.97
CA GLU A 363 26.56 28.12 43.30
C GLU A 363 26.46 29.41 44.11
N LYS A 364 25.29 29.70 44.70
CA LYS A 364 25.09 30.85 45.58
C LYS A 364 26.01 30.79 46.80
N GLU A 365 26.10 29.65 47.48
CA GLU A 365 27.03 29.46 48.60
C GLU A 365 28.48 29.67 48.17
N ARG A 366 28.87 29.15 46.99
CA ARG A 366 30.22 29.35 46.46
C ARG A 366 30.53 30.83 46.23
N ILE A 367 29.60 31.58 45.65
CA ILE A 367 29.72 33.02 45.42
C ILE A 367 29.83 33.77 46.75
N ASP A 368 29.03 33.40 47.76
CA ASP A 368 29.06 34.03 49.08
C ASP A 368 30.40 33.80 49.79
N VAL A 369 30.94 32.57 49.77
CA VAL A 369 32.27 32.25 50.31
C VAL A 369 33.35 33.04 49.59
N TYR A 370 33.34 33.05 48.26
CA TYR A 370 34.30 33.82 47.46
C TYR A 370 34.21 35.32 47.76
N GLY A 371 33.00 35.85 47.94
CA GLY A 371 32.76 37.23 48.34
C GLY A 371 33.30 37.56 49.74
N ILE A 372 33.14 36.66 50.71
CA ILE A 372 33.71 36.82 52.07
C ILE A 372 35.24 36.82 52.02
N GLU A 373 35.83 35.86 51.29
CA GLU A 373 37.28 35.72 51.15
C GLU A 373 37.88 36.94 50.46
N ASN A 374 37.27 37.44 49.39
CA ASN A 374 37.70 38.66 48.72
C ASN A 374 37.64 39.88 49.64
N ARG A 375 36.54 40.09 50.38
CA ARG A 375 36.46 41.18 51.37
C ARG A 375 37.53 41.05 52.46
N ARG A 376 37.86 39.84 52.89
CA ARG A 376 38.95 39.60 53.85
C ARG A 376 40.30 39.96 53.24
N ASN A 377 40.57 39.50 52.02
CA ASN A 377 41.81 39.79 51.31
C ASN A 377 41.99 41.30 51.06
N GLU A 378 40.92 42.00 50.68
CA GLU A 378 40.92 43.46 50.53
C GLU A 378 41.27 44.18 51.84
N ARG A 379 40.69 43.76 52.98
CA ARG A 379 41.06 44.32 54.29
C ARG A 379 42.52 44.08 54.64
N VAL A 380 43.01 42.85 54.46
CA VAL A 380 44.42 42.52 54.74
C VAL A 380 45.35 43.35 53.84
N ARG A 381 44.98 43.52 52.57
CA ARG A 381 45.74 44.35 51.62
C ARG A 381 45.74 45.82 52.05
N GLY A 382 44.59 46.36 52.45
CA GLY A 382 44.47 47.73 52.98
C GLY A 382 45.34 47.95 54.22
N SER A 383 45.25 47.05 55.22
CA SER A 383 46.11 47.13 56.41
C SER A 383 47.60 46.99 56.08
N PHE A 384 47.96 46.18 55.10
CA PHE A 384 49.35 46.08 54.63
C PHE A 384 49.82 47.36 53.94
N GLU A 385 48.97 48.01 53.13
CA GLU A 385 49.25 49.30 52.52
C GLU A 385 49.40 50.42 53.56
N GLU A 386 48.53 50.46 54.58
CA GLU A 386 48.63 51.39 55.72
C GLU A 386 49.93 51.19 56.51
N TRP A 387 50.24 49.95 56.88
CA TRP A 387 51.49 49.62 57.57
C TRP A 387 52.72 50.03 56.75
N LYS A 388 52.68 49.79 55.43
CA LYS A 388 53.76 50.20 54.53
C LYS A 388 53.95 51.72 54.53
N LEU A 389 52.86 52.49 54.49
CA LEU A 389 52.89 53.95 54.58
C LEU A 389 53.45 54.43 55.93
N GLU A 390 53.06 53.78 57.02
CA GLU A 390 53.55 54.11 58.37
C GLU A 390 55.05 53.84 58.52
N VAL A 391 55.54 52.73 57.97
CA VAL A 391 56.98 52.42 57.92
C VAL A 391 57.74 53.45 57.09
N GLU A 392 57.20 53.88 55.94
CA GLU A 392 57.78 54.91 55.08
C GLU A 392 57.84 56.26 55.81
N ASN A 393 56.73 56.67 56.43
CA ASN A 393 56.63 57.91 57.20
C ASN A 393 57.60 57.89 58.39
N ARG A 394 57.68 56.79 59.14
CA ARG A 394 58.62 56.66 60.25
C ARG A 394 60.06 56.78 59.79
N LYS A 395 60.44 56.14 58.66
CA LYS A 395 61.77 56.32 58.07
C LYS A 395 62.01 57.78 57.70
N SER A 396 61.04 58.45 57.10
CA SER A 396 61.16 59.87 56.73
C SER A 396 61.31 60.79 57.95
N GLU A 397 60.58 60.50 59.03
CA GLU A 397 60.67 61.23 60.29
C GLU A 397 62.04 60.99 60.96
N GLU A 398 62.52 59.75 60.98
CA GLU A 398 63.86 59.40 61.45
C GLU A 398 64.95 60.15 60.67
N THR A 399 64.85 60.20 59.33
CA THR A 399 65.79 60.97 58.52
C THR A 399 65.71 62.46 58.81
N ARG A 400 64.51 63.02 59.00
CA ARG A 400 64.32 64.43 59.33
C ARG A 400 64.92 64.80 60.69
N ILE A 401 64.70 63.96 61.70
CA ILE A 401 65.30 64.11 63.04
C ILE A 401 66.82 64.01 62.96
N GLN A 402 67.36 63.07 62.17
CA GLN A 402 68.81 62.97 61.96
C GLN A 402 69.38 64.23 61.31
N GLU A 403 68.72 64.78 60.29
CA GLU A 403 69.12 66.02 59.64
C GLU A 403 69.07 67.21 60.61
N GLU A 404 68.01 67.36 61.41
CA GLU A 404 67.91 68.40 62.44
C GLU A 404 69.00 68.27 63.50
N LEU A 405 69.25 67.07 64.02
CA LEU A 405 70.33 66.82 65.00
C LEU A 405 71.70 67.13 64.41
N MET A 406 71.93 66.80 63.13
CA MET A 406 73.17 67.14 62.42
C MET A 406 73.31 68.65 62.28
N ARG A 407 72.23 69.36 61.93
CA ARG A 407 72.22 70.83 61.85
C ARG A 407 72.50 71.47 63.21
N GLU A 408 71.83 71.03 64.28
CA GLU A 408 72.11 71.48 65.64
C GLU A 408 73.56 71.20 66.07
N ALA A 409 74.11 70.03 65.71
CA ALA A 409 75.49 69.67 65.99
C ALA A 409 76.47 70.60 65.26
N GLU A 410 76.19 70.97 64.01
CA GLU A 410 76.94 71.97 63.24
C GLU A 410 76.84 73.37 63.88
N GLU A 411 75.64 73.83 64.22
CA GLU A 411 75.42 75.10 64.93
C GLU A 411 76.19 75.15 66.26
N ARG A 412 76.17 74.05 67.05
CA ARG A 412 76.96 73.93 68.29
C ARG A 412 78.47 73.93 68.04
N LYS A 413 78.93 73.31 66.94
CA LYS A 413 80.34 73.30 66.53
C LYS A 413 80.80 74.70 66.15
N ASP A 414 79.98 75.47 65.44
CA ASP A 414 80.27 76.84 65.06
C ASP A 414 80.17 77.81 66.24
N ALA A 415 79.22 77.62 67.17
CA ALA A 415 79.19 78.34 68.45
C ALA A 415 80.44 78.07 69.31
N ARG A 416 80.96 76.83 69.32
CA ARG A 416 82.24 76.48 69.97
C ARG A 416 83.45 77.13 69.28
N LYS A 417 83.47 77.24 67.95
CA LYS A 417 84.50 77.99 67.22
C LYS A 417 84.45 79.49 67.54
N GLY A 418 83.24 80.06 67.67
CA GLY A 418 83.03 81.45 68.11
C GLY A 418 83.59 81.72 69.52
N LYS A 419 83.31 80.83 70.48
CA LYS A 419 83.89 80.93 71.84
C LYS A 419 85.41 80.70 71.90
N LYS A 420 85.98 79.84 71.04
CA LYS A 420 87.45 79.68 70.92
C LYS A 420 88.14 80.89 70.30
N LYS A 421 87.49 81.63 69.39
CA LYS A 421 88.00 82.90 68.87
C LYS A 421 87.94 84.02 69.91
N GLY A 422 86.95 84.02 70.80
CA GLY A 422 86.83 85.00 71.89
C GLY A 422 87.83 84.83 73.05
N LYS A 423 88.37 83.64 73.27
CA LYS A 423 89.43 83.38 74.28
C LYS A 423 90.86 83.59 73.78
N LYS A 424 91.03 84.06 72.54
CA LYS A 424 92.34 84.29 71.89
C LYS A 424 92.61 85.77 71.57
N LYS A 425 91.92 86.69 72.24
CA LYS A 425 92.27 88.12 72.24
C LYS A 425 92.74 88.54 73.60
#